data_AF-A0A6G2PVA6-F1
#
_entry.id   AF-A0A6G2PVA6-F1
#
_cell.length_a   1.000
_cell.length_b   1.000
_cell.length_c   1.000
_cell.angle_alpha   90.00
_cell.angle_beta   90.00
_cell.angle_gamma   90.00
#
_symmetry.space_group_name_H-M   'P 1'
#
loop_
_entity.id
_entity.type
_entity.pdbx_description
1 polymer ?
#
loop_
_entity_poly.entity_id
_entity_poly.type
_entity_poly.pdbx_seq_one_letter_code
_entity_poly.pdbx_strand_id
1 'polypeptide(L)'
;MLLSEDVIVDCALRLVGQHGPDALSVRRLGAALGCDPSALYRYFHDTDDLLLAVADRIIGEAMAGFEPDRMPWQDALREMALRIHRGYREQPRVAALAAYRVTRRPHEIRAVDAGIGLLRRAGFGDADAVRHYSAFVDTVLGHAALDAAHLA
;
A
#
# COMPACT_ATOMS: atom_id res chain seq x y z
N MET A 1 26.84 -2.52 -4.30
CA MET A 1 25.63 -1.74 -3.98
C MET A 1 25.34 -1.93 -2.51
N LEU A 2 25.15 -0.86 -1.73
CA LEU A 2 24.75 -1.02 -0.33
C LEU A 2 23.31 -1.52 -0.32
N LEU A 3 23.03 -2.62 0.38
CA LEU A 3 21.68 -3.16 0.48
C LEU A 3 20.89 -2.33 1.51
N SER A 4 19.67 -1.95 1.18
CA SER A 4 18.72 -1.27 2.09
C SER A 4 17.31 -1.80 1.85
N GLU A 5 16.42 -1.60 2.83
CA GLU A 5 15.01 -1.98 2.70
C GLU A 5 14.39 -1.36 1.44
N ASP A 6 14.62 -0.06 1.22
CA ASP A 6 14.13 0.66 0.03
C ASP A 6 14.57 0.03 -1.28
N VAL A 7 15.86 -0.29 -1.42
CA VAL A 7 16.42 -0.89 -2.64
C VAL A 7 15.83 -2.27 -2.91
N ILE A 8 15.56 -3.05 -1.85
CA ILE A 8 14.92 -4.36 -1.97
C ILE A 8 13.47 -4.21 -2.41
N VAL A 9 12.71 -3.31 -1.78
CA VAL A 9 11.31 -3.04 -2.10
C VAL A 9 11.16 -2.51 -3.53
N ASP A 10 12.01 -1.58 -3.97
CA ASP A 10 12.00 -1.06 -5.34
C ASP A 10 12.29 -2.17 -6.36
N CYS A 11 13.22 -3.08 -6.03
CA CYS A 11 13.48 -4.23 -6.87
C CYS A 11 12.29 -5.21 -6.91
N ALA A 12 11.63 -5.44 -5.78
CA ALA A 12 10.44 -6.27 -5.69
C ALA A 12 9.29 -5.70 -6.53
N LEU A 13 9.01 -4.40 -6.42
CA LEU A 13 8.00 -3.71 -7.22
C LEU A 13 8.25 -3.88 -8.72
N ARG A 14 9.50 -3.68 -9.18
CA ARG A 14 9.86 -3.90 -10.59
C ARG A 14 9.63 -5.34 -11.04
N LEU A 15 10.03 -6.32 -10.21
CA LEU A 15 9.86 -7.74 -10.55
C LEU A 15 8.38 -8.14 -10.64
N VAL A 16 7.55 -7.70 -9.69
CA VAL A 16 6.10 -7.98 -9.72
C VAL A 16 5.45 -7.28 -10.92
N GLY A 17 5.83 -6.04 -11.21
CA GLY A 17 5.33 -5.32 -12.38
C GLY A 17 5.64 -6.03 -13.71
N GLN A 18 6.83 -6.63 -13.85
CA GLN A 18 7.27 -7.29 -15.08
C GLN A 18 6.78 -8.73 -15.23
N HIS A 19 6.71 -9.49 -14.13
CA HIS A 19 6.54 -10.93 -14.16
C HIS A 19 5.32 -11.44 -13.39
N GLY A 20 4.54 -10.53 -12.79
CA GLY A 20 3.41 -10.87 -11.93
C GLY A 20 3.81 -11.27 -10.51
N PRO A 21 2.82 -11.41 -9.61
CA PRO A 21 3.03 -11.67 -8.18
C PRO A 21 3.76 -12.99 -7.91
N ASP A 22 3.45 -14.05 -8.65
CA ASP A 22 4.06 -15.38 -8.49
C ASP A 22 5.57 -15.40 -8.78
N ALA A 23 6.08 -14.33 -9.40
CA ALA A 23 7.49 -14.23 -9.70
C ALA A 23 8.34 -13.79 -8.51
N LEU A 24 7.74 -13.28 -7.44
CA LEU A 24 8.48 -12.76 -6.30
C LEU A 24 8.99 -13.90 -5.41
N SER A 25 10.31 -13.99 -5.29
CA SER A 25 10.98 -14.89 -4.34
C SER A 25 12.31 -14.29 -3.91
N VAL A 26 12.76 -14.59 -2.71
CA VAL A 26 14.10 -14.21 -2.19
C VAL A 26 15.23 -14.61 -3.14
N ARG A 27 15.11 -15.76 -3.83
CA ARG A 27 16.11 -16.19 -4.81
C ARG A 27 16.18 -15.27 -6.02
N ARG A 28 15.03 -14.91 -6.60
CA ARG A 28 14.96 -14.01 -7.75
C ARG A 28 15.39 -12.59 -7.39
N LEU A 29 15.05 -12.13 -6.19
CA LEU A 29 15.51 -10.85 -5.67
C LEU A 29 17.03 -10.82 -5.48
N GLY A 30 17.60 -11.85 -4.85
CA GLY A 30 19.06 -11.95 -4.70
C GLY A 30 19.78 -11.91 -6.05
N ALA A 31 19.28 -12.66 -7.03
CA ALA A 31 19.81 -12.64 -8.39
C ALA A 31 19.69 -11.25 -9.05
N ALA A 32 18.54 -10.58 -8.91
CA ALA A 32 18.32 -9.25 -9.49
C ALA A 32 19.14 -8.14 -8.80
N LEU A 33 19.42 -8.29 -7.51
CA LEU A 33 20.20 -7.34 -6.70
C LEU A 33 21.70 -7.65 -6.68
N GLY A 34 22.13 -8.79 -7.25
CA GLY A 34 23.52 -9.24 -7.23
C GLY A 34 24.01 -9.60 -5.82
N CYS A 35 23.13 -10.10 -4.96
CA CYS A 35 23.46 -10.51 -3.59
C CYS A 35 23.02 -11.95 -3.29
N ASP A 36 23.62 -12.55 -2.27
CA ASP A 36 23.15 -13.83 -1.75
C ASP A 36 21.71 -13.67 -1.20
N PRO A 37 20.78 -14.60 -1.49
CA PRO A 37 19.40 -14.51 -0.99
C PRO A 37 19.29 -14.40 0.54
N SER A 38 20.26 -14.98 1.28
CA SER A 38 20.28 -14.88 2.75
C SER A 38 20.46 -13.44 3.25
N ALA A 39 21.02 -12.54 2.44
CA ALA A 39 21.19 -11.14 2.78
C ALA A 39 19.86 -10.40 2.95
N LEU A 40 18.78 -10.87 2.29
CA LEU A 40 17.43 -10.31 2.38
C LEU A 40 16.81 -10.57 3.77
N TYR A 41 17.13 -11.69 4.41
CA TYR A 41 16.61 -12.04 5.75
C TYR A 41 17.14 -11.14 6.87
N ARG A 42 18.12 -10.27 6.58
CA ARG A 42 18.54 -9.21 7.53
C ARG A 42 17.54 -8.05 7.59
N TYR A 43 16.70 -7.90 6.57
CA TYR A 43 15.74 -6.81 6.44
C TYR A 43 14.31 -7.29 6.61
N PHE A 44 14.02 -8.53 6.22
CA PHE A 44 12.68 -9.11 6.28
C PHE A 44 12.70 -10.46 6.98
N HIS A 45 11.68 -10.73 7.79
CA HIS A 45 11.58 -12.03 8.46
C HIS A 45 11.35 -13.18 7.47
N ASP A 46 10.48 -12.94 6.50
CA ASP A 46 10.11 -13.91 5.47
C ASP A 46 9.64 -13.18 4.19
N THR A 47 9.12 -13.96 3.22
CA THR A 47 8.59 -13.39 1.97
C THR A 47 7.28 -12.62 2.19
N ASP A 48 6.52 -12.96 3.23
CA ASP A 48 5.28 -12.27 3.57
C ASP A 48 5.56 -10.85 4.07
N ASP A 49 6.53 -10.72 4.97
CA ASP A 49 6.99 -9.44 5.51
C ASP A 49 7.48 -8.49 4.40
N LEU A 50 8.21 -9.03 3.42
CA LEU A 50 8.59 -8.29 2.21
C LEU A 50 7.36 -7.86 1.38
N LEU A 51 6.37 -8.73 1.20
CA LEU A 51 5.14 -8.39 0.48
C LEU A 51 4.36 -7.28 1.19
N LEU A 52 4.30 -7.31 2.52
CA LEU A 52 3.71 -6.23 3.32
C LEU A 52 4.47 -4.92 3.15
N ALA A 53 5.81 -4.96 3.06
CA ALA A 53 6.64 -3.79 2.80
C ALA A 53 6.39 -3.19 1.41
N VAL A 54 6.26 -4.05 0.40
CA VAL A 54 5.89 -3.65 -0.97
C VAL A 54 4.51 -3.01 -1.01
N ALA A 55 3.52 -3.59 -0.33
CA ALA A 55 2.19 -3.02 -0.22
C ALA A 55 2.21 -1.64 0.50
N ASP A 56 2.93 -1.51 1.61
CA ASP A 56 3.05 -0.25 2.35
C ASP A 56 3.73 0.84 1.51
N ARG A 57 4.71 0.48 0.67
CA ARG A 57 5.32 1.42 -0.29
C ARG A 57 4.29 1.99 -1.27
N ILE A 58 3.41 1.15 -1.82
CA ILE A 58 2.35 1.61 -2.74
C ILE A 58 1.37 2.55 -2.03
N ILE A 59 1.03 2.27 -0.77
CA ILE A 59 0.20 3.18 0.03
C ILE A 59 0.91 4.53 0.17
N GLY A 60 2.21 4.51 0.47
CA GLY A 60 3.04 5.72 0.55
C GLY A 60 3.06 6.52 -0.75
N GLU A 61 3.22 5.86 -1.89
CA GLU A 61 3.20 6.48 -3.21
C GLU A 61 1.83 7.08 -3.54
N ALA A 62 0.74 6.34 -3.31
CA ALA A 62 -0.62 6.82 -3.57
C ALA A 62 -0.98 8.05 -2.70
N MET A 63 -0.54 8.04 -1.45
CA MET A 63 -0.77 9.14 -0.49
C MET A 63 0.27 10.25 -0.56
N ALA A 64 1.25 10.18 -1.47
CA ALA A 64 2.30 11.18 -1.58
C ALA A 64 1.71 12.57 -1.86
N GLY A 65 2.06 13.55 -1.01
CA GLY A 65 1.53 14.92 -1.11
C GLY A 65 0.03 15.05 -0.81
N PHE A 66 -0.58 14.06 -0.13
CA PHE A 66 -1.94 14.19 0.37
C PHE A 66 -1.97 15.18 1.55
N GLU A 67 -2.72 16.27 1.40
CA GLU A 67 -2.85 17.35 2.39
C GLU A 67 -4.32 17.47 2.85
N PRO A 68 -4.82 16.53 3.67
CA PRO A 68 -6.26 16.43 4.02
C PRO A 68 -6.83 17.69 4.69
N ASP A 69 -5.99 18.47 5.37
CA ASP A 69 -6.41 19.64 6.13
C ASP A 69 -6.66 20.90 5.27
N ARG A 70 -6.36 20.84 3.97
CA ARG A 70 -6.56 21.96 3.04
C ARG A 70 -7.94 22.00 2.39
N MET A 71 -8.85 21.10 2.78
CA MET A 71 -10.18 20.98 2.18
C MET A 71 -11.23 20.46 3.17
N PRO A 72 -12.53 20.59 2.84
CA PRO A 72 -13.60 19.94 3.61
C PRO A 72 -13.38 18.43 3.72
N TRP A 73 -13.76 17.85 4.86
CA TRP A 73 -13.47 16.43 5.14
C TRP A 73 -14.07 15.46 4.11
N GLN A 74 -15.23 15.81 3.52
CA GLN A 74 -15.84 15.01 2.45
C GLN A 74 -14.97 15.01 1.19
N ASP A 75 -14.39 16.16 0.85
CA ASP A 75 -13.52 16.31 -0.31
C ASP A 75 -12.18 15.61 -0.07
N ALA A 76 -11.66 15.66 1.15
CA ALA A 76 -10.43 14.94 1.54
C ALA A 76 -10.62 13.42 1.47
N LEU A 77 -11.74 12.88 1.97
CA LEU A 77 -12.07 11.46 1.80
C LEU A 77 -12.26 11.11 0.32
N ARG A 78 -12.90 11.96 -0.47
CA ARG A 78 -13.02 11.73 -1.92
C ARG A 78 -11.65 11.70 -2.60
N GLU A 79 -10.75 12.61 -2.27
CA GLU A 79 -9.39 12.63 -2.82
C GLU A 79 -8.61 11.37 -2.41
N MET A 80 -8.68 10.97 -1.14
CA MET A 80 -8.10 9.71 -0.66
C MET A 80 -8.61 8.52 -1.47
N ALA A 81 -9.93 8.44 -1.71
CA ALA A 81 -10.52 7.37 -2.52
C ALA A 81 -9.96 7.34 -3.95
N LEU A 82 -9.89 8.50 -4.59
CA LEU A 82 -9.37 8.63 -5.96
C LEU A 82 -7.87 8.28 -6.06
N ARG A 83 -7.09 8.63 -5.03
CA ARG A 83 -5.67 8.28 -4.94
C ARG A 83 -5.45 6.78 -4.77
N ILE A 84 -6.21 6.14 -3.88
CA ILE A 84 -6.20 4.67 -3.70
C ILE A 84 -6.57 3.99 -5.02
N HIS A 85 -7.67 4.41 -5.64
CA HIS A 85 -8.14 3.87 -6.91
C HIS A 85 -7.10 4.00 -8.03
N ARG A 86 -6.47 5.18 -8.16
CA ARG A 86 -5.39 5.40 -9.14
C ARG A 86 -4.21 4.47 -8.90
N GLY A 87 -3.74 4.35 -7.65
CA GLY A 87 -2.61 3.48 -7.31
C GLY A 87 -2.87 2.01 -7.69
N TYR A 88 -4.10 1.54 -7.46
CA TYR A 88 -4.50 0.18 -7.85
C TYR A 88 -4.51 -0.01 -9.38
N ARG A 89 -4.97 0.99 -10.14
CA ARG A 89 -4.97 0.94 -11.61
C ARG A 89 -3.58 1.04 -12.24
N GLU A 90 -2.68 1.81 -11.64
CA GLU A 90 -1.31 1.96 -12.13
C GLU A 90 -0.47 0.71 -11.89
N GLN A 91 -0.79 -0.07 -10.85
CA GLN A 91 -0.07 -1.29 -10.50
C GLN A 91 -1.02 -2.50 -10.26
N PRO A 92 -1.84 -2.94 -11.24
CA PRO A 92 -2.91 -3.92 -11.00
C PRO A 92 -2.41 -5.25 -10.42
N ARG A 93 -1.25 -5.70 -10.89
CA ARG A 93 -0.60 -6.95 -10.47
C ARG A 93 -0.09 -6.90 -9.03
N VAL A 94 0.31 -5.73 -8.56
CA VAL A 94 0.77 -5.53 -7.17
C VAL A 94 -0.42 -5.24 -6.25
N ALA A 95 -1.42 -4.51 -6.75
CA ALA A 95 -2.67 -4.23 -6.05
C ALA A 95 -3.42 -5.50 -5.63
N ALA A 96 -3.40 -6.55 -6.48
CA ALA A 96 -3.94 -7.86 -6.14
C ALA A 96 -3.27 -8.51 -4.91
N LEU A 97 -2.00 -8.20 -4.64
CA LEU A 97 -1.29 -8.67 -3.44
C LEU A 97 -1.68 -7.88 -2.18
N ALA A 98 -1.98 -6.59 -2.34
CA ALA A 98 -2.27 -5.66 -1.25
C ALA A 98 -3.75 -5.65 -0.82
N ALA A 99 -4.68 -6.00 -1.73
CA ALA A 99 -6.13 -5.84 -1.55
C ALA A 99 -6.76 -6.46 -0.31
N TYR A 100 -6.11 -7.44 0.33
CA TYR A 100 -6.64 -8.17 1.49
C TYR A 100 -5.72 -8.16 2.71
N ARG A 101 -4.67 -7.34 2.72
CA ARG A 101 -3.64 -7.37 3.76
C ARG A 101 -3.56 -6.04 4.49
N VAL A 102 -3.73 -6.10 5.81
CA VAL A 102 -3.31 -5.02 6.71
C VAL A 102 -1.80 -5.13 6.86
N THR A 103 -1.08 -4.15 6.35
CA THR A 103 0.40 -4.10 6.39
C THR A 103 0.94 -3.83 7.79
N ARG A 104 0.19 -3.10 8.62
CA ARG A 104 0.58 -2.57 9.94
C ARG A 104 1.92 -1.81 9.89
N ARG A 105 2.22 -1.19 8.75
CA ARG A 105 3.46 -0.48 8.49
C ARG A 105 3.23 1.04 8.41
N PRO A 106 4.32 1.86 8.41
CA PRO A 106 4.20 3.29 8.67
C PRO A 106 3.33 4.08 7.68
N HIS A 107 3.23 3.69 6.40
CA HIS A 107 2.39 4.42 5.46
C HIS A 107 0.91 4.12 5.64
N GLU A 108 0.55 2.85 5.86
CA GLU A 108 -0.83 2.48 6.20
C GLU A 108 -1.29 3.14 7.51
N ILE A 109 -0.48 3.09 8.57
CA ILE A 109 -0.81 3.72 9.86
C ILE A 109 -1.11 5.21 9.65
N ARG A 110 -0.28 5.93 8.90
CA ARG A 110 -0.50 7.36 8.60
C ARG A 110 -1.77 7.60 7.79
N ALA A 111 -2.07 6.75 6.81
CA ALA A 111 -3.28 6.88 5.99
C ALA A 111 -4.55 6.67 6.84
N VAL A 112 -4.53 5.65 7.70
CA VAL A 112 -5.59 5.34 8.66
C VAL A 112 -5.79 6.49 9.65
N ASP A 113 -4.71 6.99 10.25
CA ASP A 113 -4.75 8.13 11.17
C ASP A 113 -5.29 9.40 10.50
N ALA A 114 -4.91 9.65 9.24
CA ALA A 114 -5.43 10.77 8.47
C ALA A 114 -6.94 10.67 8.25
N GLY A 115 -7.44 9.50 7.82
CA GLY A 115 -8.86 9.26 7.57
C GLY A 115 -9.72 9.31 8.83
N ILE A 116 -9.29 8.64 9.91
CA ILE A 116 -9.97 8.73 11.21
C ILE A 116 -9.91 10.16 11.75
N GLY A 117 -8.76 10.82 11.63
CA GLY A 117 -8.56 12.20 12.07
C GLY A 117 -9.51 13.18 11.37
N LEU A 118 -9.74 13.02 10.06
CA LEU A 118 -10.72 13.80 9.30
C LEU A 118 -12.13 13.67 9.88
N LEU A 119 -12.59 12.45 10.15
CA LEU A 119 -13.91 12.20 10.71
C LEU A 119 -14.05 12.75 12.13
N ARG A 120 -13.01 12.62 12.97
CA ARG A 120 -13.01 13.21 14.31
C ARG A 120 -13.12 14.73 14.26
N ARG A 121 -12.35 15.39 13.37
CA ARG A 121 -12.44 16.85 13.14
C ARG A 121 -13.79 17.30 12.59
N ALA A 122 -14.48 16.42 11.86
CA ALA A 122 -15.84 16.65 11.37
C ALA A 122 -16.92 16.51 12.46
N GLY A 123 -16.56 16.12 13.68
CA GLY A 123 -17.47 16.04 14.83
C GLY A 123 -18.01 14.64 15.13
N PHE A 124 -17.54 13.60 14.43
CA PHE A 124 -17.90 12.22 14.76
C PHE A 124 -17.18 11.77 16.05
N GLY A 125 -17.88 11.04 16.92
CA GLY A 125 -17.27 10.41 18.09
C GLY A 125 -16.29 9.31 17.69
N ASP A 126 -15.32 9.00 18.56
CA ASP A 126 -14.21 8.08 18.24
C ASP A 126 -14.65 6.73 17.68
N ALA A 127 -15.67 6.12 18.28
CA ALA A 127 -16.19 4.82 17.85
C ALA A 127 -16.87 4.89 16.47
N ASP A 128 -17.56 6.00 16.17
CA ASP A 128 -18.19 6.22 14.86
C ASP A 128 -17.17 6.59 13.80
N ALA A 129 -16.16 7.40 14.14
CA ALA A 129 -15.07 7.74 13.23
C ALA A 129 -14.34 6.48 12.73
N VAL A 130 -14.00 5.55 13.64
CA VAL A 130 -13.38 4.27 13.25
C VAL A 130 -14.33 3.45 12.38
N ARG A 131 -15.59 3.27 12.78
CA ARG A 131 -16.57 2.48 12.02
C ARG A 131 -16.80 3.03 10.61
N HIS A 132 -17.00 4.34 10.49
CA HIS A 132 -17.25 4.99 9.21
C HIS A 132 -16.00 4.99 8.32
N TYR A 133 -14.81 5.19 8.89
CA TYR A 133 -13.57 5.08 8.15
C TYR A 133 -13.37 3.65 7.62
N SER A 134 -13.55 2.62 8.45
CA SER A 134 -13.44 1.22 8.02
C SER A 134 -14.41 0.91 6.87
N ALA A 135 -15.69 1.25 7.02
CA ALA A 135 -16.67 1.04 5.95
C ALA A 135 -16.31 1.77 4.65
N PHE A 136 -15.82 3.02 4.77
CA PHE A 136 -15.36 3.81 3.63
C PHE A 136 -14.15 3.16 2.94
N VAL A 137 -13.08 2.86 3.67
CA VAL A 137 -11.83 2.35 3.09
C VAL A 137 -12.02 0.95 2.52
N ASP A 138 -12.78 0.08 3.17
CA ASP A 138 -13.10 -1.27 2.67
C ASP A 138 -13.87 -1.19 1.34
N THR A 139 -14.82 -0.25 1.24
CA THR A 139 -15.58 -0.02 0.01
C THR A 139 -14.66 0.48 -1.12
N VAL A 140 -13.78 1.43 -0.83
CA VAL A 140 -12.82 1.98 -1.81
C VAL A 140 -11.85 0.91 -2.29
N LEU A 141 -11.24 0.17 -1.37
CA LEU A 141 -10.27 -0.89 -1.68
C LEU A 141 -10.94 -2.02 -2.47
N GLY A 142 -12.14 -2.44 -2.07
CA GLY A 142 -12.92 -3.46 -2.77
C GLY A 142 -13.26 -3.03 -4.21
N HIS A 143 -13.73 -1.79 -4.40
CA HIS A 143 -14.00 -1.26 -5.73
C HIS A 143 -12.74 -1.14 -6.59
N ALA A 144 -11.66 -0.59 -6.02
CA ALA A 144 -10.39 -0.42 -6.72
C ALA A 144 -9.77 -1.76 -7.13
N ALA A 145 -9.86 -2.78 -6.28
CA ALA A 145 -9.40 -4.14 -6.59
C ALA A 145 -10.19 -4.76 -7.74
N LEU A 146 -11.53 -4.66 -7.71
CA LEU A 146 -12.39 -5.18 -8.78
C LEU A 146 -12.11 -4.48 -10.13
N ASP A 147 -11.99 -3.16 -10.13
CA ASP A 147 -11.69 -2.40 -11.36
C ASP A 147 -10.29 -2.71 -11.89
N ALA A 148 -9.27 -2.79 -11.03
CA ALA A 148 -7.91 -3.13 -11.43
C ALA A 148 -7.79 -4.56 -11.96
N ALA A 149 -8.55 -5.52 -11.42
CA ALA A 149 -8.57 -6.90 -11.90
C ALA A 149 -9.02 -7.02 -13.37
N HIS A 150 -9.82 -6.07 -13.88
CA HIS A 150 -10.19 -6.01 -15.30
C HIS A 150 -9.08 -5.50 -16.22
N LEU A 151 -7.97 -5.00 -15.66
CA LEU A 151 -6.82 -4.44 -16.40
C LEU A 151 -5.57 -5.32 -16.34
N ALA A 152 -5.55 -6.37 -15.50
CA ALA A 152 -4.36 -7.14 -15.12
C ALA A 152 -3.95 -8.22 -16.13
#